data_AF-A0A7S3B4P0-F1
#
_entry.id   AF-A0A7S3B4P0-F1
#
_cell.length_a   1.000
_cell.length_b   1.000
_cell.length_c   1.000
_cell.angle_alpha   90.00
_cell.angle_beta   90.00
_cell.angle_gamma   90.00
#
_symmetry.space_group_name_H-M   'P 1'
#
loop_
_entity.id
_entity.type
_entity.pdbx_description
1 polymer ?
#
loop_
_entity_poly.entity_id
_entity_poly.type
_entity_poly.pdbx_seq_one_letter_code
_entity_poly.pdbx_strand_id
1 'polypeptide(L)'
;DIDESAEATSRPDAVCGVHFFSPANVMPLLENVRGAKSSPRTLATVMAFGSKIRKVPVMVGNCHGFVGNRMLAPYQRAAIELAEAGVPVSVIDAAIEGFGMAMGPFAMMDLAGLDIGYQERVASGVADPSRNVADAMCAAGRLGQKTQKGMYTYAGRKRSPDPEADAIIRRVAQNKGAAQLRAQPSAEEIVQRLLYPLVNEGFAILEEGIAL
;
A
#
# COMPACT_ATOMS: atom_id res chain seq x y z
N ASP A 1 13.91 8.57 -8.24
CA ASP A 1 13.29 8.12 -9.51
C ASP A 1 14.25 7.18 -10.27
N ILE A 2 13.77 6.28 -11.15
CA ILE A 2 14.65 5.45 -12.00
C ILE A 2 15.41 6.31 -13.01
N ASP A 3 14.78 7.35 -13.58
CA ASP A 3 15.39 8.22 -14.58
C ASP A 3 16.42 9.15 -13.95
N GLU A 4 16.14 9.73 -12.78
CA GLU A 4 17.15 10.46 -11.99
C GLU A 4 18.35 9.57 -11.65
N SER A 5 18.10 8.30 -11.28
CA SER A 5 19.18 7.35 -11.00
C SER A 5 20.01 7.06 -12.26
N ALA A 6 19.39 7.03 -13.43
CA ALA A 6 20.06 6.80 -14.70
C ALA A 6 20.94 8.00 -15.11
N GLU A 7 20.48 9.24 -14.88
CA GLU A 7 21.20 10.47 -15.16
C GLU A 7 22.49 10.63 -14.36
N ALA A 8 22.54 10.05 -13.15
CA ALA A 8 23.75 10.00 -12.34
C ALA A 8 24.84 9.05 -12.89
N THR A 9 24.61 8.38 -14.02
CA THR A 9 25.53 7.39 -14.59
C THR A 9 26.01 7.76 -16.01
N SER A 10 27.14 7.19 -16.43
CA SER A 10 27.62 7.28 -17.82
C SER A 10 27.02 6.24 -18.76
N ARG A 11 26.07 5.42 -18.29
CA ARG A 11 25.46 4.30 -19.02
C ARG A 11 23.96 4.17 -18.73
N PRO A 12 23.17 5.23 -18.98
CA PRO A 12 21.74 5.25 -18.65
C PRO A 12 20.93 4.18 -19.38
N ASP A 13 21.43 3.68 -20.52
CA ASP A 13 20.85 2.57 -21.27
C ASP A 13 20.93 1.21 -20.54
N ALA A 14 21.84 1.09 -19.59
CA ALA A 14 22.04 -0.09 -18.73
C ALA A 14 21.32 0.03 -17.37
N VAL A 15 20.52 1.09 -17.15
CA VAL A 15 19.77 1.32 -15.91
C VAL A 15 18.30 0.96 -16.13
N CYS A 16 17.69 0.26 -15.16
CA CYS A 16 16.26 -0.03 -15.08
C CYS A 16 15.89 -0.33 -13.61
N GLY A 17 14.61 -0.27 -13.26
CA GLY A 17 14.14 -0.68 -11.94
C GLY A 17 13.84 -2.18 -11.85
N VAL A 18 14.13 -2.78 -10.70
CA VAL A 18 13.80 -4.17 -10.38
C VAL A 18 13.18 -4.19 -8.98
N HIS A 19 11.86 -4.04 -8.91
CA HIS A 19 11.10 -3.87 -7.68
C HIS A 19 10.56 -5.21 -7.17
N PHE A 20 11.15 -5.70 -6.07
CA PHE A 20 10.73 -6.92 -5.38
C PHE A 20 9.61 -6.64 -4.37
N PHE A 21 8.70 -7.61 -4.22
CA PHE A 21 7.66 -7.56 -3.20
C PHE A 21 8.07 -8.31 -1.93
N SER A 22 7.86 -7.71 -0.76
CA SER A 22 8.26 -8.31 0.52
C SER A 22 7.29 -9.40 0.99
N PRO A 23 7.77 -10.54 1.53
CA PRO A 23 9.17 -10.99 1.57
C PRO A 23 9.69 -11.41 0.19
N ALA A 24 10.81 -10.82 -0.24
CA ALA A 24 11.34 -10.94 -1.60
C ALA A 24 11.70 -12.38 -2.02
N ASN A 25 11.95 -13.28 -1.06
CA ASN A 25 12.20 -14.70 -1.31
C ASN A 25 10.92 -15.51 -1.52
N VAL A 26 9.77 -15.05 -1.04
CA VAL A 26 8.48 -15.76 -1.08
C VAL A 26 7.58 -15.22 -2.18
N MET A 27 7.45 -13.89 -2.28
CA MET A 27 6.49 -13.28 -3.20
C MET A 27 6.90 -13.51 -4.66
N PRO A 28 6.00 -14.00 -5.53
CA PRO A 28 6.35 -14.35 -6.90
C PRO A 28 6.50 -13.12 -7.79
N LEU A 29 5.75 -12.04 -7.53
CA LEU A 29 5.73 -10.85 -8.39
C LEU A 29 7.07 -10.10 -8.37
N LEU A 30 7.50 -9.65 -9.55
CA LEU A 30 8.64 -8.76 -9.75
C LEU A 30 8.25 -7.67 -10.76
N GLU A 31 8.18 -6.42 -10.31
CA GLU A 31 7.93 -5.27 -11.19
C GLU A 31 9.26 -4.78 -11.78
N ASN A 32 9.47 -5.00 -13.08
CA ASN A 32 10.59 -4.46 -13.82
C ASN A 32 10.19 -3.11 -14.42
N VAL A 33 10.84 -2.04 -13.99
CA VAL A 33 10.46 -0.66 -14.34
C VAL A 33 11.33 -0.18 -15.50
N ARG A 34 10.70 0.13 -16.63
CA ARG A 34 11.34 0.70 -17.82
C ARG A 34 11.64 2.18 -17.58
N GLY A 35 12.92 2.52 -17.48
CA GLY A 35 13.37 3.91 -17.55
C GLY A 35 13.35 4.43 -18.98
N ALA A 36 13.34 5.75 -19.14
CA ALA A 36 13.23 6.44 -20.44
C ALA A 36 14.37 6.08 -21.41
N LYS A 37 15.57 5.79 -20.88
CA LYS A 37 16.77 5.46 -21.68
C LYS A 37 17.09 3.97 -21.70
N SER A 38 16.41 3.12 -20.92
CA SER A 38 16.72 1.69 -20.79
C SER A 38 16.72 0.98 -22.15
N SER A 39 17.82 0.31 -22.49
CA SER A 39 17.93 -0.40 -23.78
C SER A 39 17.05 -1.65 -23.82
N PRO A 40 16.59 -2.09 -25.00
CA PRO A 40 15.89 -3.37 -25.16
C PRO A 40 16.66 -4.57 -24.59
N ARG A 41 18.00 -4.55 -24.70
CA ARG A 41 18.86 -5.58 -24.13
C ARG A 41 18.77 -5.62 -22.60
N THR A 42 18.81 -4.45 -21.95
CA THR A 42 18.67 -4.32 -20.49
C THR A 42 17.32 -4.86 -20.02
N LEU A 43 16.24 -4.44 -20.68
CA LEU A 43 14.87 -4.86 -20.35
C LEU A 43 14.68 -6.38 -20.54
N ALA A 44 15.14 -6.94 -21.67
CA ALA A 44 15.09 -8.38 -21.90
C ALA A 44 15.91 -9.17 -20.86
N THR A 45 17.06 -8.62 -20.43
CA THR A 45 17.92 -9.25 -19.42
C THR A 45 17.22 -9.33 -18.07
N VAL A 46 16.55 -8.26 -17.60
CA VAL A 46 15.87 -8.28 -16.30
C VAL A 46 14.60 -9.14 -16.31
N MET A 47 13.90 -9.21 -17.44
CA MET A 47 12.79 -10.17 -17.61
C MET A 47 13.29 -11.61 -17.50
N ALA A 48 14.35 -11.95 -18.24
CA ALA A 48 14.96 -13.30 -18.16
C ALA A 48 15.52 -13.62 -16.77
N PHE A 49 16.12 -12.63 -16.09
CA PHE A 49 16.59 -12.77 -14.71
C PHE A 49 15.45 -13.12 -13.77
N GLY A 50 14.33 -12.40 -13.81
CA GLY A 50 13.15 -12.68 -12.99
C GLY A 50 12.65 -14.11 -13.15
N SER A 51 12.48 -14.58 -14.39
CA SER A 51 12.09 -15.97 -14.66
C SER A 51 13.11 -16.98 -14.12
N LYS A 52 14.42 -16.71 -14.27
CA LYS A 52 15.49 -17.59 -13.78
C LYS A 52 15.45 -17.77 -12.26
N ILE A 53 15.09 -16.73 -11.52
CA ILE A 53 14.94 -16.78 -10.05
C ILE A 53 13.53 -17.19 -9.60
N ARG A 54 12.72 -17.76 -10.51
CA ARG A 54 11.34 -18.23 -10.26
C ARG A 54 10.41 -17.13 -9.77
N LYS A 55 10.60 -15.91 -10.28
CA LYS A 55 9.64 -14.81 -10.17
C LYS A 55 8.73 -14.78 -11.39
N VAL A 56 7.66 -14.01 -11.27
CA VAL A 56 6.74 -13.60 -12.34
C VAL A 56 7.09 -12.15 -12.68
N PRO A 57 8.03 -11.92 -13.61
CA PRO A 57 8.43 -10.58 -14.00
C PRO A 57 7.36 -9.93 -14.87
N VAL A 58 7.01 -8.68 -14.55
CA VAL A 58 6.09 -7.85 -15.34
C VAL A 58 6.83 -6.56 -15.69
N MET A 59 6.74 -6.12 -16.94
CA MET A 59 7.32 -4.86 -17.38
C MET A 59 6.31 -3.73 -17.16
N VAL A 60 6.74 -2.66 -16.50
CA VAL A 60 5.91 -1.49 -16.20
C VAL A 60 6.65 -0.19 -16.53
N GLY A 61 5.91 0.89 -16.73
CA GLY A 61 6.43 2.24 -16.91
C GLY A 61 6.91 2.85 -15.59
N ASN A 62 7.77 3.86 -15.72
CA ASN A 62 8.25 4.64 -14.59
C ASN A 62 7.22 5.72 -14.21
N CYS A 63 6.52 5.51 -13.10
CA CYS A 63 5.67 6.52 -12.46
C CYS A 63 5.71 6.36 -10.94
N HIS A 64 5.20 7.34 -10.20
CA HIS A 64 5.12 7.23 -8.74
C HIS A 64 4.30 6.01 -8.32
N GLY A 65 4.92 5.10 -7.56
CA GLY A 65 4.30 3.86 -7.10
C GLY A 65 4.17 2.75 -8.15
N PHE A 66 4.71 2.95 -9.37
CA PHE A 66 4.63 2.00 -10.49
C PHE A 66 3.19 1.55 -10.73
N VAL A 67 2.91 0.24 -10.78
CA VAL A 67 1.54 -0.27 -10.93
C VAL A 67 0.97 -0.68 -9.57
N GLY A 68 1.63 -1.61 -8.88
CA GLY A 68 1.11 -2.22 -7.66
C GLY A 68 0.86 -1.21 -6.53
N ASN A 69 1.87 -0.42 -6.16
CA ASN A 69 1.71 0.55 -5.06
C ASN A 69 0.80 1.71 -5.46
N ARG A 70 0.79 2.10 -6.74
CA ARG A 70 -0.09 3.13 -7.27
C ARG A 70 -1.56 2.71 -7.17
N MET A 71 -1.91 1.50 -7.59
CA MET A 71 -3.26 0.92 -7.43
C MET A 71 -3.64 0.71 -5.97
N LEU A 72 -2.67 0.41 -5.11
CA LEU A 72 -2.91 0.15 -3.68
C LEU A 72 -3.26 1.41 -2.89
N ALA A 73 -2.73 2.57 -3.30
CA ALA A 73 -2.95 3.84 -2.60
C ALA A 73 -4.44 4.26 -2.51
N PRO A 74 -5.25 4.30 -3.59
CA PRO A 74 -6.67 4.63 -3.48
C PRO A 74 -7.47 3.56 -2.72
N TYR A 75 -7.09 2.29 -2.82
CA TYR A 75 -7.67 1.20 -2.04
C TYR A 75 -7.48 1.40 -0.52
N GLN A 76 -6.26 1.70 -0.09
CA GLN A 76 -5.96 1.99 1.32
C GLN A 76 -6.64 3.27 1.79
N ARG A 77 -6.70 4.31 0.95
CA ARG A 77 -7.41 5.55 1.24
C ARG A 77 -8.89 5.29 1.51
N ALA A 78 -9.55 4.54 0.64
CA ALA A 78 -10.96 4.19 0.80
C ALA A 78 -11.22 3.35 2.08
N ALA A 79 -10.30 2.44 2.42
CA ALA A 79 -10.37 1.69 3.67
C ALA A 79 -10.28 2.60 4.89
N ILE A 80 -9.31 3.52 4.93
CA ILE A 80 -9.14 4.49 6.03
C ILE A 80 -10.36 5.40 6.14
N GLU A 81 -10.90 5.89 5.01
CA GLU A 81 -12.11 6.72 5.00
C GLU A 81 -13.33 6.00 5.59
N LEU A 82 -13.50 4.70 5.29
CA LEU A 82 -14.56 3.90 5.92
C LEU A 82 -14.35 3.74 7.44
N ALA A 83 -13.11 3.54 7.87
CA ALA A 83 -12.79 3.45 9.30
C ALA A 83 -13.03 4.78 10.01
N GLU A 84 -12.65 5.90 9.41
CA GLU A 84 -12.93 7.25 9.89
C GLU A 84 -14.44 7.54 9.92
N ALA A 85 -15.21 6.96 9.01
CA ALA A 85 -16.67 7.06 8.97
C ALA A 85 -17.40 6.14 9.97
N GLY A 86 -16.65 5.40 10.80
CA GLY A 86 -17.18 4.62 11.92
C GLY A 86 -17.33 3.12 11.67
N VAL A 87 -16.80 2.58 10.56
CA VAL A 87 -16.80 1.14 10.30
C VAL A 87 -15.61 0.49 11.02
N PRO A 88 -15.80 -0.54 11.87
CA PRO A 88 -14.68 -1.20 12.54
C PRO A 88 -13.69 -1.81 11.53
N VAL A 89 -12.39 -1.67 11.79
CA VAL A 89 -11.33 -2.19 10.90
C VAL A 89 -11.45 -3.70 10.68
N SER A 90 -11.91 -4.44 11.69
CA SER A 90 -12.18 -5.88 11.62
C SER A 90 -13.31 -6.24 10.67
N VAL A 91 -14.33 -5.38 10.55
CA VAL A 91 -15.44 -5.58 9.61
C VAL A 91 -14.97 -5.32 8.18
N ILE A 92 -14.14 -4.30 7.97
CA ILE A 92 -13.57 -3.98 6.66
C ILE A 92 -12.65 -5.12 6.19
N ASP A 93 -11.71 -5.55 7.04
CA ASP A 93 -10.82 -6.67 6.72
C ASP A 93 -11.61 -7.96 6.45
N ALA A 94 -12.62 -8.28 7.27
CA ALA A 94 -13.44 -9.47 7.08
C ALA A 94 -14.25 -9.46 5.78
N ALA A 95 -14.76 -8.30 5.35
CA ALA A 95 -15.49 -8.18 4.08
C ALA A 95 -14.56 -8.45 2.88
N ILE A 96 -13.35 -7.89 2.90
CA ILE A 96 -12.34 -8.07 1.86
C ILE A 96 -11.80 -9.51 1.82
N GLU A 97 -11.56 -10.11 2.98
CA GLU A 97 -11.14 -11.51 3.08
C GLU A 97 -12.26 -12.47 2.67
N GLY A 98 -13.51 -12.16 3.04
CA GLY A 98 -14.69 -12.91 2.62
C GLY A 98 -14.94 -12.84 1.11
N PHE A 99 -14.54 -11.75 0.44
CA PHE A 99 -14.55 -11.64 -1.02
C PHE A 99 -13.50 -12.55 -1.68
N GLY A 100 -12.39 -12.85 -0.99
CA GLY A 100 -11.35 -13.78 -1.45
C GLY A 100 -9.93 -13.22 -1.46
N MET A 101 -9.71 -12.00 -0.96
CA MET A 101 -8.35 -11.48 -0.78
C MET A 101 -7.66 -12.21 0.38
N ALA A 102 -6.37 -12.50 0.24
CA ALA A 102 -5.62 -13.25 1.26
C ALA A 102 -5.49 -12.51 2.60
N MET A 103 -5.62 -11.18 2.61
CA MET A 103 -5.48 -10.34 3.78
C MET A 103 -6.24 -9.02 3.59
N GLY A 104 -6.94 -8.57 4.63
CA GLY A 104 -7.58 -7.27 4.65
C GLY A 104 -6.60 -6.09 4.69
N PRO A 105 -7.04 -4.88 4.29
CA PRO A 105 -6.18 -3.71 4.17
C PRO A 105 -5.45 -3.36 5.47
N PHE A 106 -6.11 -3.44 6.63
CA PHE A 106 -5.53 -2.98 7.90
C PHE A 106 -4.50 -3.97 8.45
N ALA A 107 -4.77 -5.28 8.35
CA ALA A 107 -3.74 -6.26 8.69
C ALA A 107 -2.55 -6.21 7.74
N MET A 108 -2.76 -5.92 6.46
CA MET A 108 -1.66 -5.69 5.52
C MET A 108 -0.83 -4.46 5.91
N MET A 109 -1.47 -3.36 6.32
CA MET A 109 -0.77 -2.18 6.83
C MET A 109 0.06 -2.50 8.09
N ASP A 110 -0.50 -3.28 9.03
CA ASP A 110 0.22 -3.71 10.23
C ASP A 110 1.38 -4.67 9.92
N LEU A 111 1.24 -5.53 8.91
CA LEU A 111 2.30 -6.43 8.47
C LEU A 111 3.45 -5.66 7.81
N ALA A 112 3.13 -4.68 6.97
CA ALA A 112 4.13 -3.81 6.33
C ALA A 112 4.86 -2.95 7.38
N GLY A 113 4.09 -2.38 8.31
CA GLY A 113 4.56 -1.43 9.32
C GLY A 113 3.99 -0.04 9.05
N LEU A 114 3.28 0.49 10.05
CA LEU A 114 2.63 1.81 9.94
C LEU A 114 3.63 2.97 9.87
N ASP A 115 4.86 2.71 10.29
CA ASP A 115 5.94 3.68 10.40
C ASP A 115 6.78 3.83 9.12
N ILE A 116 6.45 3.09 8.06
CA ILE A 116 7.09 3.29 6.75
C ILE A 116 6.87 4.75 6.31
N GLY A 117 7.97 5.48 6.13
CA GLY A 117 7.95 6.90 5.78
C GLY A 117 7.63 7.85 6.94
N TYR A 118 7.32 7.37 8.15
CA TYR A 118 6.85 8.22 9.25
C TYR A 118 7.97 9.14 9.76
N GLN A 119 9.17 8.61 9.96
CA GLN A 119 10.30 9.41 10.43
C GLN A 119 10.68 10.50 9.42
N GLU A 120 10.62 10.21 8.12
CA GLU A 120 10.83 11.21 7.07
C GLU A 120 9.74 12.28 7.09
N ARG A 121 8.46 11.90 7.27
CA ARG A 121 7.34 12.85 7.40
C ARG A 121 7.49 13.74 8.63
N VAL A 122 7.97 13.20 9.74
CA VAL A 122 8.26 13.98 10.96
C VAL A 122 9.41 14.95 10.71
N ALA A 123 10.52 14.48 10.13
CA ALA A 123 11.69 15.29 9.85
C ALA A 123 11.41 16.43 8.85
N SER A 124 10.50 16.20 7.91
CA SER A 124 10.05 17.20 6.92
C SER A 124 8.90 18.08 7.40
N GLY A 125 8.37 17.86 8.62
CA GLY A 125 7.30 18.65 9.21
C GLY A 125 5.92 18.45 8.57
N VAL A 126 5.74 17.38 7.79
CA VAL A 126 4.46 17.07 7.11
C VAL A 126 3.66 15.97 7.81
N ALA A 127 4.23 15.29 8.81
CA ALA A 127 3.49 14.35 9.65
C ALA A 127 2.41 15.09 10.44
N ASP A 128 1.19 14.55 10.43
CA ASP A 128 0.06 15.13 11.16
C ASP A 128 -0.71 14.06 11.93
N PRO A 129 -0.24 13.69 13.15
CA PRO A 129 -0.95 12.75 14.02
C PRO A 129 -2.37 13.19 14.41
N SER A 130 -2.75 14.45 14.18
CA SER A 130 -4.10 14.93 14.46
C SER A 130 -5.08 14.64 13.32
N ARG A 131 -4.59 14.50 12.07
CA ARG A 131 -5.42 14.32 10.86
C ARG A 131 -5.07 13.08 10.03
N ASN A 132 -4.00 12.35 10.36
CA ASN A 132 -3.57 11.14 9.67
C ASN A 132 -3.54 9.94 10.63
N VAL A 133 -4.29 8.88 10.30
CA VAL A 133 -4.42 7.69 11.17
C VAL A 133 -3.08 6.97 11.35
N ALA A 134 -2.29 6.78 10.30
CA ALA A 134 -1.00 6.09 10.39
C ALA A 134 -0.01 6.87 11.27
N ASP A 135 0.07 8.19 11.09
CA ASP A 135 0.90 9.06 11.93
C ASP A 135 0.43 9.05 13.40
N ALA A 136 -0.88 9.05 13.63
CA ALA A 136 -1.46 8.97 14.97
C ALA A 136 -1.14 7.65 15.68
N MET A 137 -1.20 6.53 14.95
CA MET A 137 -0.80 5.21 15.45
C MET A 137 0.70 5.19 15.78
N CYS A 138 1.53 5.74 14.90
CA CYS A 138 2.98 5.79 15.09
C CYS A 138 3.38 6.67 16.28
N ALA A 139 2.74 7.83 16.45
CA ALA A 139 2.91 8.70 17.61
C ALA A 139 2.52 8.01 18.93
N ALA A 140 1.58 7.05 18.87
CA ALA A 140 1.19 6.21 20.01
C ALA A 140 2.05 4.95 20.18
N GLY A 141 3.14 4.79 19.41
CA GLY A 141 4.03 3.61 19.47
C GLY A 141 3.42 2.33 18.87
N ARG A 142 2.37 2.46 18.07
CA ARG A 142 1.64 1.34 17.45
C ARG A 142 2.12 1.18 16.01
N LEU A 143 3.18 0.40 15.81
CA LEU A 143 3.89 0.29 14.52
C LEU A 143 3.45 -0.91 13.67
N GLY A 144 2.51 -1.73 14.15
CA GLY A 144 2.02 -2.92 13.47
C GLY A 144 2.45 -4.22 14.15
N GLN A 145 2.55 -5.30 13.37
CA GLN A 145 2.83 -6.64 13.86
C GLN A 145 4.21 -6.75 14.54
N LYS A 146 5.20 -5.99 14.06
CA LYS A 146 6.57 -5.99 14.63
C LYS A 146 6.63 -5.53 16.09
N THR A 147 5.71 -4.66 16.51
CA THR A 147 5.54 -4.19 17.90
C THR A 147 4.37 -4.87 18.60
N GLN A 148 3.76 -5.87 17.96
CA GLN A 148 2.55 -6.57 18.41
C GLN A 148 1.33 -5.65 18.62
N LYS A 149 1.40 -4.41 18.12
CA LYS A 149 0.38 -3.36 18.27
C LYS A 149 0.42 -2.44 17.06
N GLY A 150 -0.71 -2.31 16.37
CA GLY A 150 -0.96 -1.42 15.25
C GLY A 150 -2.45 -1.06 15.20
N MET A 151 -3.08 -1.24 14.04
CA MET A 151 -4.53 -1.24 13.87
C MET A 151 -5.20 -2.34 14.69
N TYR A 152 -4.49 -3.46 14.90
CA TYR A 152 -4.86 -4.55 15.80
C TYR A 152 -3.86 -4.71 16.96
N THR A 153 -4.21 -5.52 17.94
CA THR A 153 -3.21 -6.18 18.81
C THR A 153 -2.86 -7.56 18.26
N TYR A 154 -1.64 -8.01 18.53
CA TYR A 154 -1.15 -9.31 18.08
C TYR A 154 -0.63 -10.16 19.25
N ALA A 155 -0.90 -11.46 19.15
CA ALA A 155 -0.18 -12.50 19.87
C ALA A 155 0.51 -13.40 18.81
N GLY A 156 1.77 -13.08 18.51
CA GLY A 156 2.49 -13.61 17.36
C GLY A 156 1.84 -13.16 16.06
N ARG A 157 1.21 -14.09 15.34
CA ARG A 157 0.46 -13.80 14.09
C ARG A 157 -1.05 -13.65 14.29
N LYS A 158 -1.57 -13.97 15.46
CA LYS A 158 -3.01 -13.87 15.75
C LYS A 158 -3.36 -12.41 16.04
N ARG A 159 -4.14 -11.78 15.15
CA ARG A 159 -4.67 -10.42 15.36
C ARG A 159 -5.98 -10.44 16.16
N SER A 160 -6.21 -9.40 16.98
CA SER A 160 -7.47 -9.15 17.69
C SER A 160 -7.82 -7.66 17.62
N PRO A 161 -9.11 -7.28 17.53
CA PRO A 161 -9.53 -5.87 17.61
C PRO A 161 -9.00 -5.19 18.87
N ASP A 162 -8.66 -3.90 18.78
CA ASP A 162 -8.15 -3.12 19.90
C ASP A 162 -8.96 -1.82 20.09
N PRO A 163 -9.70 -1.67 21.21
CA PRO A 163 -10.44 -0.44 21.51
C PRO A 163 -9.58 0.83 21.54
N GLU A 164 -8.28 0.72 21.86
CA GLU A 164 -7.36 1.86 21.85
C GLU A 164 -7.07 2.32 20.41
N ALA A 165 -6.86 1.37 19.49
CA ALA A 165 -6.69 1.68 18.08
C ALA A 165 -7.96 2.34 17.51
N ASP A 166 -9.13 1.81 17.85
CA ASP A 166 -10.42 2.39 17.44
C ASP A 166 -10.59 3.82 18.00
N ALA A 167 -10.14 4.08 19.22
CA ALA A 167 -10.19 5.41 19.83
C ALA A 167 -9.28 6.41 19.11
N ILE A 168 -8.10 5.98 18.66
CA ILE A 168 -7.19 6.81 17.86
C ILE A 168 -7.85 7.17 16.52
N ILE A 169 -8.41 6.19 15.81
CA ILE A 169 -9.10 6.41 14.52
C ILE A 169 -10.25 7.41 14.71
N ARG A 170 -11.10 7.21 15.74
CA ARG A 170 -12.20 8.13 16.04
C ARG A 170 -11.73 9.56 16.32
N ARG A 171 -10.65 9.73 17.07
CA ARG A 171 -10.09 11.07 17.35
C ARG A 171 -9.59 11.76 16.08
N VAL A 172 -8.90 11.03 15.21
CA VAL A 172 -8.46 11.55 13.91
C VAL A 172 -9.67 11.94 13.05
N ALA A 173 -10.68 11.08 12.98
CA ALA A 173 -11.92 11.35 12.25
C ALA A 173 -12.63 12.63 12.75
N GLN A 174 -12.72 12.82 14.08
CA GLN A 174 -13.29 14.02 14.69
C GLN A 174 -12.52 15.28 14.31
N ASN A 175 -11.19 15.26 14.40
CA ASN A 175 -10.33 16.40 14.04
C ASN A 175 -10.44 16.76 12.55
N LYS A 176 -10.67 15.77 11.67
CA LYS A 176 -10.90 15.98 10.24
C LYS A 176 -12.30 16.51 9.93
N GLY A 177 -13.26 16.35 10.84
CA GLY A 177 -14.67 16.56 10.56
C GLY A 177 -15.25 15.49 9.62
N ALA A 178 -14.75 14.26 9.69
CA ALA A 178 -15.19 13.17 8.83
C ALA A 178 -16.66 12.81 9.08
N ALA A 179 -17.44 12.73 8.02
CA ALA A 179 -18.85 12.36 8.09
C ALA A 179 -19.00 10.92 8.59
N GLN A 180 -19.86 10.73 9.59
CA GLN A 180 -20.19 9.40 10.11
C GLN A 180 -21.30 8.76 9.28
N LEU A 181 -21.18 7.47 9.00
CA LEU A 181 -22.25 6.73 8.34
C LEU A 181 -23.45 6.59 9.28
N ARG A 182 -24.66 6.72 8.72
CA ARG A 182 -25.91 6.53 9.48
C ARG A 182 -26.17 5.07 9.84
N ALA A 183 -25.63 4.15 9.05
CA ALA A 183 -25.73 2.71 9.24
C ALA A 183 -24.45 2.04 8.74
N GLN A 184 -24.13 0.86 9.28
CA GLN A 184 -23.00 0.07 8.81
C GLN A 184 -23.26 -0.41 7.37
N PRO A 185 -22.30 -0.25 6.44
CA PRO A 185 -22.44 -0.72 5.07
C PRO A 185 -22.46 -2.25 5.03
N SER A 186 -23.06 -2.82 3.98
CA SER A 186 -22.99 -4.26 3.74
C SER A 186 -21.56 -4.69 3.37
N ALA A 187 -21.25 -5.98 3.50
CA ALA A 187 -19.96 -6.51 3.05
C ALA A 187 -19.71 -6.24 1.57
N GLU A 188 -20.74 -6.38 0.73
CA GLU A 188 -20.68 -6.07 -0.70
C GLU A 188 -20.34 -4.59 -0.93
N GLU A 189 -20.99 -3.68 -0.21
CA GLU A 189 -20.72 -2.24 -0.33
C GLU A 189 -19.29 -1.90 0.08
N ILE A 190 -18.76 -2.52 1.15
CA ILE A 190 -17.36 -2.35 1.56
C ILE A 190 -16.42 -2.80 0.43
N VAL A 191 -16.66 -3.99 -0.13
CA VAL A 191 -15.86 -4.54 -1.23
C VAL A 191 -15.87 -3.58 -2.43
N GLN A 192 -17.03 -3.09 -2.83
CA GLN A 192 -17.16 -2.15 -3.94
C GLN A 192 -16.43 -0.84 -3.68
N ARG A 193 -16.61 -0.24 -2.49
CA ARG A 193 -15.95 1.02 -2.10
C ARG A 193 -14.43 0.92 -2.09
N LEU A 194 -13.87 -0.26 -1.82
CA LEU A 194 -12.43 -0.49 -1.81
C LEU A 194 -11.87 -0.90 -3.19
N LEU A 195 -12.53 -1.82 -3.88
CA LEU A 195 -12.04 -2.37 -5.14
C LEU A 195 -12.31 -1.47 -6.34
N TYR A 196 -13.39 -0.69 -6.37
CA TYR A 196 -13.65 0.18 -7.53
C TYR A 196 -12.60 1.28 -7.69
N PRO A 197 -12.13 1.99 -6.65
CA PRO A 197 -11.02 2.91 -6.79
C PRO A 197 -9.72 2.23 -7.27
N LEU A 198 -9.45 1.00 -6.81
CA LEU A 198 -8.31 0.19 -7.26
C LEU A 198 -8.40 -0.12 -8.75
N VAL A 199 -9.56 -0.58 -9.21
CA VAL A 199 -9.81 -0.90 -10.62
C VAL A 199 -9.76 0.35 -11.48
N ASN A 200 -10.30 1.47 -10.99
CA ASN A 200 -10.26 2.75 -11.70
C ASN A 200 -8.82 3.25 -11.88
N GLU A 201 -7.96 3.10 -10.88
CA GLU A 201 -6.54 3.39 -11.01
C GLU A 201 -5.86 2.46 -12.03
N GLY A 202 -6.29 1.20 -12.09
CA GLY A 202 -5.86 0.26 -13.13
C GLY A 202 -6.19 0.74 -14.54
N PHE A 203 -7.39 1.30 -14.76
CA PHE A 203 -7.73 1.91 -16.05
C PHE A 203 -6.85 3.11 -16.38
N ALA A 204 -6.60 4.01 -15.42
CA ALA A 204 -5.71 5.15 -15.62
C ALA A 204 -4.28 4.72 -15.99
N ILE A 205 -3.75 3.69 -15.33
CA ILE A 205 -2.43 3.10 -15.63
C ILE A 205 -2.34 2.56 -17.07
N LEU A 206 -3.42 1.94 -17.57
CA LEU A 206 -3.49 1.46 -18.95
C LEU A 206 -3.59 2.62 -19.95
N GLU A 207 -4.43 3.62 -19.68
CA GLU A 207 -4.58 4.81 -20.52
C GLU A 207 -3.27 5.59 -20.64
N GLU A 208 -2.48 5.67 -19.56
CA GLU A 208 -1.16 6.31 -19.53
C GLU A 208 -0.06 5.45 -20.16
N GLY A 209 -0.34 4.20 -20.54
CA GLY A 209 0.65 3.27 -21.11
C GLY A 209 1.74 2.84 -20.12
N ILE A 210 1.45 2.90 -18.82
CA ILE A 210 2.33 2.42 -17.75
C ILE A 210 2.31 0.89 -17.67
N ALA A 211 1.19 0.25 -18.02
CA ALA A 211 1.10 -1.19 -18.22
C ALA A 211 0.62 -1.51 -19.64
N LEU A 212 0.98 -2.68 -20.16
CA LEU A 212 0.61 -3.19 -21.50
C LEU A 212 -0.10 -4.53 -21.39
#